data_AF-A0A8J8GXK5-F1
#
_entry.id   AF-A0A8J8GXK5-F1
#
_cell.length_a   1.000
_cell.length_b   1.000
_cell.length_c   1.000
_cell.angle_alpha   90.00
_cell.angle_beta   90.00
_cell.angle_gamma   90.00
#
_symmetry.space_group_name_H-M   'P 1'
#
loop_
_entity.id
_entity.type
_entity.pdbx_description
1 polymer ?
#
loop_
_entity_poly.entity_id
_entity_poly.type
_entity_poly.pdbx_seq_one_letter_code
_entity_poly.pdbx_strand_id
1 'polypeptide(L)'
;MRHDSDVKAVTTVRAKAFNLVRAHLLSPRRAAAYGLLAVVGAGALALGADPATTNAATPTTVATTSTTATQAAAPQKSAPQKSAAPKKAATAKTTSSAPAAKRSTAKELRIKYQSQPNYYWCGPAAARNALSATGHNITMASLAKKMGTTEAGTNSAYDITAALNKVIGASKYRTTELPKSTITAKQADTLKRDIVATINDNRAVVGNVAGTATDANGAAHSYEGGHYIAIHGYRNDGRQVEVADSADPNSAHYWIDTVKLANWMATRGYSH
;
A
#
# COMPACT_ATOMS: atom_id res chain seq x y z
N MET A 1 35.99 50.37 -32.82
CA MET A 1 36.48 50.46 -31.42
C MET A 1 35.28 50.57 -30.50
N ARG A 2 35.22 49.73 -29.45
CA ARG A 2 34.05 49.43 -28.60
C ARG A 2 33.08 48.41 -29.22
N HIS A 3 33.43 47.12 -29.23
CA HIS A 3 32.48 45.98 -29.22
C HIS A 3 33.16 44.63 -28.92
N ASP A 4 34.29 44.60 -28.21
CA ASP A 4 35.06 43.36 -27.95
C ASP A 4 35.52 43.17 -26.48
N SER A 5 35.01 43.98 -25.54
CA SER A 5 35.48 43.94 -24.14
C SER A 5 34.60 43.13 -23.17
N ASP A 6 33.39 42.71 -23.57
CA ASP A 6 32.42 42.10 -22.64
C ASP A 6 32.26 40.58 -22.77
N VAL A 7 33.00 39.93 -23.67
CA VAL A 7 32.96 38.46 -23.85
C VAL A 7 34.09 37.73 -23.09
N LYS A 8 34.97 38.45 -22.38
CA LYS A 8 36.05 37.87 -21.55
C LYS A 8 35.83 37.96 -20.03
N ALA A 9 34.66 38.42 -19.57
CA ALA A 9 34.39 38.63 -18.14
C ALA A 9 33.37 37.66 -17.49
N VAL A 10 32.79 36.70 -18.24
CA VAL A 10 31.86 35.69 -17.66
C VAL A 10 32.23 34.28 -18.13
N THR A 11 33.54 33.97 -18.15
CA THR A 11 34.07 32.60 -18.32
C THR A 11 35.20 32.32 -17.32
N THR A 12 35.19 33.02 -16.17
CA THR A 12 36.16 32.82 -15.08
C THR A 12 35.48 32.94 -13.71
N VAL A 13 34.41 32.18 -13.48
CA VAL A 13 33.95 31.79 -12.14
C VAL A 13 33.61 30.29 -12.16
N ARG A 14 34.58 29.50 -12.62
CA ARG A 14 34.66 28.04 -12.44
C ARG A 14 36.13 27.70 -12.22
N ALA A 15 36.63 27.95 -11.02
CA ALA A 15 37.80 27.32 -10.40
C ALA A 15 38.17 28.09 -9.14
N LYS A 16 37.67 27.67 -7.97
CA LYS A 16 38.28 27.77 -6.62
C LYS A 16 37.21 27.52 -5.55
N ALA A 17 36.96 26.26 -5.25
CA ALA A 17 36.45 25.78 -3.96
C ALA A 17 36.57 24.25 -3.94
N PHE A 18 37.80 23.76 -4.05
CA PHE A 18 38.15 22.38 -3.72
C PHE A 18 39.22 22.45 -2.61
N ASN A 19 39.04 21.59 -1.61
CA ASN A 19 39.93 21.26 -0.48
C ASN A 19 39.88 22.17 0.77
N LEU A 20 39.20 21.67 1.80
CA LEU A 20 39.69 21.35 3.15
C LEU A 20 38.46 20.73 3.86
N VAL A 21 38.41 19.45 4.21
CA VAL A 21 38.96 18.88 5.46
C VAL A 21 39.15 17.37 5.26
N ARG A 22 40.40 16.88 5.37
CA ARG A 22 40.68 15.48 5.70
C ARG A 22 42.04 15.37 6.41
N ALA A 23 42.00 15.13 7.71
CA ALA A 23 43.03 14.55 8.56
C ALA A 23 42.42 14.50 9.97
N HIS A 24 42.55 13.49 10.82
CA HIS A 24 43.30 12.25 10.86
C HIS A 24 42.71 11.51 12.07
N LEU A 25 42.43 10.21 12.01
CA LEU A 25 42.68 9.32 13.14
C LEU A 25 42.62 7.87 12.64
N LEU A 26 43.77 7.23 12.86
CA LEU A 26 44.18 5.91 12.44
C LEU A 26 43.40 4.83 13.21
N SER A 27 43.08 3.72 12.54
CA SER A 27 42.86 2.40 13.16
C SER A 27 44.21 1.78 13.59
N PRO A 28 44.35 0.53 14.13
CA PRO A 28 43.40 -0.45 14.70
C PRO A 28 43.94 -1.14 16.01
N ARG A 29 43.19 -2.15 16.50
CA ARG A 29 43.61 -3.40 17.22
C ARG A 29 43.21 -3.59 18.70
N ARG A 30 42.34 -4.62 18.86
CA ARG A 30 42.35 -5.75 19.82
C ARG A 30 42.47 -5.47 21.33
N ALA A 31 41.44 -5.89 22.06
CA ALA A 31 41.61 -6.79 23.22
C ALA A 31 40.32 -7.57 23.47
N ALA A 32 40.36 -8.88 23.20
CA ALA A 32 39.52 -9.86 23.89
C ALA A 32 40.24 -10.20 25.19
N ALA A 33 39.53 -10.16 26.33
CA ALA A 33 39.98 -10.75 27.57
C ALA A 33 38.78 -11.35 28.31
N TYR A 34 38.95 -12.61 28.64
CA TYR A 34 38.06 -13.48 29.39
C TYR A 34 37.91 -13.02 30.85
N GLY A 35 36.74 -13.28 31.43
CA GLY A 35 36.49 -13.28 32.86
C GLY A 35 35.32 -14.21 33.18
N LEU A 36 35.63 -15.44 33.57
CA LEU A 36 34.73 -16.50 34.03
C LEU A 36 34.89 -16.66 35.56
N LEU A 37 33.86 -17.25 36.21
CA LEU A 37 33.72 -17.70 37.62
C LEU A 37 33.26 -16.64 38.63
N ALA A 38 32.40 -16.92 39.63
CA ALA A 38 31.68 -18.10 40.15
C ALA A 38 30.66 -17.56 41.21
N VAL A 39 29.37 -17.93 41.24
CA VAL A 39 28.71 -19.08 41.94
C VAL A 39 28.59 -18.95 43.49
N VAL A 40 27.33 -19.01 43.95
CA VAL A 40 26.74 -19.53 45.23
C VAL A 40 26.66 -18.65 46.51
N GLY A 41 25.45 -18.70 47.10
CA GLY A 41 25.12 -18.48 48.53
C GLY A 41 23.89 -17.58 48.67
N ALA A 42 22.63 -18.01 48.87
CA ALA A 42 22.04 -18.94 49.84
C ALA A 42 22.43 -18.62 51.29
N GLY A 43 21.49 -18.03 52.06
CA GLY A 43 21.63 -17.84 53.50
C GLY A 43 20.67 -16.81 54.09
N ALA A 44 19.48 -17.26 54.50
CA ALA A 44 18.56 -16.53 55.36
C ALA A 44 18.91 -16.75 56.84
N LEU A 45 18.63 -15.77 57.71
CA LEU A 45 18.31 -15.96 59.14
C LEU A 45 17.61 -14.70 59.69
N ALA A 46 16.41 -14.93 60.21
CA ALA A 46 15.46 -13.97 60.80
C ALA A 46 15.53 -13.98 62.34
N LEU A 47 14.96 -12.96 63.00
CA LEU A 47 14.40 -12.92 64.39
C LEU A 47 14.10 -11.44 64.71
N GLY A 48 12.97 -10.95 65.22
CA GLY A 48 11.63 -11.43 65.65
C GLY A 48 10.70 -10.18 65.67
N ALA A 49 9.47 -10.13 66.16
CA ALA A 49 8.56 -11.05 66.82
C ALA A 49 7.12 -10.48 66.63
N ASP A 50 6.16 -11.39 66.43
CA ASP A 50 4.69 -11.25 66.38
C ASP A 50 4.08 -11.00 67.78
N PRO A 51 2.75 -10.76 68.00
CA PRO A 51 1.64 -11.36 67.21
C PRO A 51 0.31 -10.59 67.08
N ALA A 52 -0.61 -11.29 66.38
CA ALA A 52 -2.09 -11.24 66.42
C ALA A 52 -2.71 -10.59 65.15
N THR A 53 -3.59 -11.21 64.34
CA THR A 53 -4.52 -12.34 64.52
C THR A 53 -4.94 -12.97 63.16
N THR A 54 -4.90 -14.30 63.10
CA THR A 54 -5.83 -15.28 62.46
C THR A 54 -6.35 -15.16 61.01
N ASN A 55 -5.92 -16.17 60.20
CA ASN A 55 -6.64 -17.03 59.22
C ASN A 55 -7.40 -16.39 58.03
N ALA A 56 -7.04 -16.60 56.75
CA ALA A 56 -7.08 -17.86 55.93
C ALA A 56 -8.48 -18.53 55.92
N ALA A 57 -9.10 -19.02 54.84
CA ALA A 57 -8.89 -19.08 53.40
C ALA A 57 -10.25 -19.50 52.75
N THR A 58 -10.35 -19.40 51.43
CA THR A 58 -11.34 -19.97 50.46
C THR A 58 -11.80 -21.43 50.73
N PRO A 59 -12.73 -22.07 49.94
CA PRO A 59 -13.71 -21.65 48.91
C PRO A 59 -15.12 -22.30 49.15
N THR A 60 -16.07 -22.19 48.20
CA THR A 60 -16.91 -23.31 47.62
C THR A 60 -18.27 -22.85 47.07
N THR A 61 -18.57 -23.39 45.89
CA THR A 61 -19.82 -23.52 45.10
C THR A 61 -21.16 -23.59 45.86
N VAL A 62 -22.21 -22.97 45.31
CA VAL A 62 -23.61 -23.45 45.44
C VAL A 62 -24.40 -23.15 44.16
N ALA A 63 -25.14 -24.15 43.69
CA ALA A 63 -26.11 -24.08 42.59
C ALA A 63 -27.51 -23.67 43.11
N THR A 64 -28.33 -23.06 42.24
CA THR A 64 -29.79 -23.01 42.43
C THR A 64 -30.53 -23.24 41.11
N THR A 65 -31.51 -24.12 41.17
CA THR A 65 -32.50 -24.50 40.14
C THR A 65 -33.87 -23.92 40.47
N SER A 66 -34.65 -23.48 39.47
CA SER A 66 -36.14 -23.52 39.42
C SER A 66 -36.60 -23.12 38.01
N THR A 67 -37.05 -24.03 37.14
CA THR A 67 -38.44 -24.51 36.86
C THR A 67 -39.40 -23.55 36.12
N THR A 68 -39.63 -23.90 34.84
CA THR A 68 -40.91 -24.14 34.12
C THR A 68 -41.96 -23.03 33.96
N ALA A 69 -42.26 -22.68 32.69
CA ALA A 69 -43.63 -22.47 32.20
C ALA A 69 -43.73 -22.77 30.70
N THR A 70 -44.68 -23.65 30.38
CA THR A 70 -45.05 -24.23 29.08
C THR A 70 -46.12 -23.39 28.38
N GLN A 71 -46.09 -23.30 27.04
CA GLN A 71 -47.26 -23.22 26.14
C GLN A 71 -46.77 -22.98 24.70
N ALA A 72 -47.36 -23.48 23.62
CA ALA A 72 -48.18 -24.65 23.32
C ALA A 72 -48.25 -24.64 21.79
N ALA A 73 -47.95 -25.77 21.16
CA ALA A 73 -48.17 -25.97 19.74
C ALA A 73 -49.67 -26.17 19.47
N ALA A 74 -50.19 -25.59 18.39
CA ALA A 74 -51.45 -26.00 17.80
C ALA A 74 -51.34 -26.01 16.26
N PRO A 75 -52.07 -26.90 15.56
CA PRO A 75 -51.69 -27.42 14.25
C PRO A 75 -52.66 -27.04 13.12
N GLN A 76 -52.36 -27.55 11.92
CA GLN A 76 -53.25 -27.74 10.74
C GLN A 76 -53.29 -26.53 9.76
N LYS A 77 -53.35 -26.68 8.43
CA LYS A 77 -53.73 -27.81 7.56
C LYS A 77 -53.28 -27.48 6.12
N SER A 78 -52.90 -28.49 5.36
CA SER A 78 -52.56 -28.41 3.94
C SER A 78 -53.78 -28.51 3.01
N ALA A 79 -53.63 -27.95 1.80
CA ALA A 79 -54.34 -28.19 0.52
C ALA A 79 -55.63 -27.39 0.23
N PRO A 80 -56.06 -27.20 -1.05
CA PRO A 80 -55.41 -27.45 -2.34
C PRO A 80 -55.43 -26.27 -3.35
N GLN A 81 -54.66 -26.43 -4.44
CA GLN A 81 -54.65 -25.64 -5.68
C GLN A 81 -56.03 -25.38 -6.28
N LYS A 82 -56.21 -24.18 -6.84
CA LYS A 82 -57.23 -23.89 -7.87
C LYS A 82 -56.57 -23.25 -9.09
N SER A 83 -56.60 -23.98 -10.19
CA SER A 83 -56.19 -23.55 -11.53
C SER A 83 -57.16 -22.52 -12.11
N ALA A 84 -56.63 -21.48 -12.77
CA ALA A 84 -57.38 -20.69 -13.76
C ALA A 84 -56.44 -20.08 -14.83
N ALA A 85 -56.40 -20.78 -15.97
CA ALA A 85 -56.32 -20.32 -17.37
C ALA A 85 -55.14 -19.45 -17.91
N PRO A 86 -54.79 -19.60 -19.21
CA PRO A 86 -53.46 -19.31 -19.74
C PRO A 86 -53.37 -17.93 -20.40
N LYS A 87 -52.27 -17.20 -20.18
CA LYS A 87 -51.93 -16.01 -20.97
C LYS A 87 -50.63 -16.24 -21.75
N LYS A 88 -50.84 -16.65 -23.00
CA LYS A 88 -50.08 -16.33 -24.21
C LYS A 88 -48.55 -16.38 -24.09
N ALA A 89 -47.98 -17.44 -24.66
CA ALA A 89 -46.57 -17.60 -24.95
C ALA A 89 -45.97 -16.34 -25.58
N ALA A 90 -45.10 -15.66 -24.84
CA ALA A 90 -44.06 -14.83 -25.41
C ALA A 90 -42.84 -15.74 -25.57
N THR A 91 -42.52 -16.08 -26.81
CA THR A 91 -41.27 -16.73 -27.23
C THR A 91 -40.10 -15.99 -26.61
N ALA A 92 -39.54 -16.55 -25.54
CA ALA A 92 -38.25 -16.14 -25.01
C ALA A 92 -37.21 -16.50 -26.07
N LYS A 93 -36.74 -15.49 -26.82
CA LYS A 93 -35.49 -15.59 -27.57
C LYS A 93 -34.40 -15.92 -26.57
N THR A 94 -33.94 -17.16 -26.59
CA THR A 94 -32.67 -17.58 -26.01
C THR A 94 -31.57 -16.81 -26.73
N THR A 95 -31.21 -15.64 -26.20
CA THR A 95 -29.94 -15.01 -26.54
C THR A 95 -28.84 -15.91 -26.01
N SER A 96 -28.28 -16.73 -26.88
CA SER A 96 -27.04 -17.46 -26.65
C SER A 96 -25.97 -16.46 -26.19
N SER A 97 -25.67 -16.45 -24.90
CA SER A 97 -24.52 -15.73 -24.37
C SER A 97 -23.27 -16.37 -24.95
N ALA A 98 -22.55 -15.62 -25.77
CA ALA A 98 -21.20 -16.00 -26.20
C ALA A 98 -20.37 -16.33 -24.94
N PRO A 99 -19.52 -17.37 -24.97
CA PRO A 99 -18.67 -17.71 -23.83
C PRO A 99 -17.83 -16.50 -23.44
N ALA A 100 -18.00 -16.04 -22.19
CA ALA A 100 -17.17 -14.97 -21.65
C ALA A 100 -15.70 -15.38 -21.80
N ALA A 101 -14.93 -14.59 -22.55
CA ALA A 101 -13.49 -14.81 -22.70
C ALA A 101 -12.86 -15.05 -21.32
N LYS A 102 -12.08 -16.13 -21.20
CA LYS A 102 -11.48 -16.55 -19.93
C LYS A 102 -10.62 -15.41 -19.40
N ARG A 103 -11.08 -14.73 -18.34
CA ARG A 103 -10.35 -13.62 -17.71
C ARG A 103 -9.00 -14.13 -17.21
N SER A 104 -7.93 -13.38 -17.49
CA SER A 104 -6.60 -13.72 -16.96
C SER A 104 -6.59 -13.59 -15.45
N THR A 105 -6.07 -14.60 -14.75
CA THR A 105 -5.97 -14.64 -13.29
C THR A 105 -4.70 -13.95 -12.77
N ALA A 106 -3.75 -13.65 -13.66
CA ALA A 106 -2.54 -12.89 -13.38
C ALA A 106 -2.07 -12.13 -14.64
N LYS A 107 -1.42 -10.98 -14.45
CA LYS A 107 -0.75 -10.24 -15.51
C LYS A 107 0.25 -9.28 -14.90
N GLU A 108 1.41 -9.16 -15.52
CA GLU A 108 2.44 -8.20 -15.15
C GLU A 108 2.89 -7.43 -16.39
N LEU A 109 3.01 -6.11 -16.24
CA LEU A 109 3.52 -5.23 -17.27
C LEU A 109 5.01 -5.05 -17.10
N ARG A 110 5.75 -5.12 -18.21
CA ARG A 110 7.16 -4.72 -18.24
C ARG A 110 7.24 -3.20 -18.09
N ILE A 111 7.95 -2.75 -17.07
CA ILE A 111 8.22 -1.33 -16.83
C ILE A 111 9.73 -1.06 -16.89
N LYS A 112 10.11 0.14 -17.30
CA LYS A 112 11.48 0.66 -17.21
C LYS A 112 11.63 1.37 -15.87
N TYR A 113 11.82 0.57 -14.82
CA TYR A 113 11.95 1.06 -13.45
C TYR A 113 13.08 2.09 -13.34
N GLN A 114 12.81 3.15 -12.59
CA GLN A 114 13.80 4.09 -12.09
C GLN A 114 13.41 4.54 -10.67
N SER A 115 14.38 4.58 -9.77
CA SER A 115 14.22 5.15 -8.43
C SER A 115 14.12 6.68 -8.48
N GLN A 116 13.51 7.27 -7.47
CA GLN A 116 13.45 8.73 -7.33
C GLN A 116 14.83 9.27 -6.94
N PRO A 117 15.26 10.41 -7.49
CA PRO A 117 16.59 10.96 -7.21
C PRO A 117 16.66 11.74 -5.88
N ASN A 118 15.52 12.03 -5.25
CA ASN A 118 15.41 12.82 -4.01
C ASN A 118 14.13 12.43 -3.25
N TYR A 119 13.94 12.94 -2.04
CA TYR A 119 12.84 12.52 -1.15
C TYR A 119 11.43 12.97 -1.61
N TYR A 120 11.30 13.96 -2.49
CA TYR A 120 10.01 14.58 -2.86
C TYR A 120 9.51 14.22 -4.28
N TRP A 121 10.27 13.44 -5.05
CA TRP A 121 9.93 13.04 -6.43
C TRP A 121 9.22 11.69 -6.54
N CYS A 122 8.64 11.16 -5.46
CA CYS A 122 7.87 9.92 -5.49
C CYS A 122 6.74 9.94 -6.55
N GLY A 123 5.98 11.03 -6.64
CA GLY A 123 4.92 11.20 -7.65
C GLY A 123 5.43 11.12 -9.10
N PRO A 124 6.38 11.99 -9.50
CA PRO A 124 7.01 11.92 -10.82
C PRO A 124 7.68 10.57 -11.13
N ALA A 125 8.31 9.94 -10.15
CA ALA A 125 8.96 8.65 -10.32
C ALA A 125 7.95 7.52 -10.55
N ALA A 126 6.92 7.41 -9.71
CA ALA A 126 5.84 6.44 -9.87
C ALA A 126 5.13 6.61 -11.22
N ALA A 127 4.80 7.84 -11.62
CA ALA A 127 4.17 8.12 -12.90
C ALA A 127 5.07 7.78 -14.09
N ARG A 128 6.39 8.05 -14.01
CA ARG A 128 7.35 7.62 -15.03
C ARG A 128 7.35 6.10 -15.19
N ASN A 129 7.48 5.38 -14.07
CA ASN A 129 7.48 3.93 -14.06
C ASN A 129 6.18 3.38 -14.66
N ALA A 130 5.04 3.98 -14.33
CA ALA A 130 3.75 3.59 -14.90
C ALA A 130 3.64 3.86 -16.42
N LEU A 131 4.04 5.04 -16.89
CA LEU A 131 4.01 5.43 -18.31
C LEU A 131 4.95 4.59 -19.19
N SER A 132 5.99 4.02 -18.60
CA SER A 132 6.90 3.14 -19.32
C SER A 132 6.26 1.83 -19.78
N ALA A 133 5.16 1.40 -19.13
CA ALA A 133 4.40 0.20 -19.51
C ALA A 133 3.77 0.33 -20.91
N THR A 134 3.39 1.56 -21.31
CA THR A 134 2.86 1.87 -22.64
C THR A 134 3.93 2.43 -23.58
N GLY A 135 5.20 2.32 -23.22
CA GLY A 135 6.34 2.72 -24.06
C GLY A 135 6.67 4.21 -24.05
N HIS A 136 5.98 5.04 -23.27
CA HIS A 136 6.31 6.46 -23.17
C HIS A 136 7.60 6.65 -22.35
N ASN A 137 8.58 7.33 -22.97
CA ASN A 137 9.84 7.68 -22.33
C ASN A 137 9.86 9.18 -21.99
N ILE A 138 9.42 9.51 -20.78
CA ILE A 138 9.41 10.88 -20.27
C ILE A 138 10.34 11.00 -19.06
N THR A 139 10.97 12.17 -18.89
CA THR A 139 11.84 12.43 -17.73
C THR A 139 11.01 12.75 -16.49
N MET A 140 11.50 12.35 -15.31
CA MET A 140 10.88 12.73 -14.03
C MET A 140 10.80 14.26 -13.87
N ALA A 141 11.81 15.01 -14.34
CA ALA A 141 11.80 16.47 -14.31
C ALA A 141 10.63 17.08 -15.13
N SER A 142 10.33 16.50 -16.29
CA SER A 142 9.18 16.93 -17.11
C SER A 142 7.85 16.63 -16.41
N LEU A 143 7.74 15.46 -15.77
CA LEU A 143 6.58 15.10 -14.98
C LEU A 143 6.42 16.00 -13.75
N ALA A 144 7.50 16.26 -13.02
CA ALA A 144 7.52 17.17 -11.87
C ALA A 144 6.98 18.56 -12.23
N LYS A 145 7.43 19.12 -13.35
CA LYS A 145 6.90 20.40 -13.85
C LYS A 145 5.40 20.33 -14.21
N LYS A 146 4.94 19.22 -14.81
CA LYS A 146 3.53 19.05 -15.19
C LYS A 146 2.61 18.87 -13.97
N MET A 147 3.12 18.23 -12.93
CA MET A 147 2.38 17.94 -11.69
C MET A 147 2.48 19.06 -10.65
N GLY A 148 3.31 20.09 -10.89
CA GLY A 148 3.57 21.12 -9.89
C GLY A 148 4.32 20.60 -8.66
N THR A 149 5.14 19.56 -8.83
CA THR A 149 5.91 18.96 -7.72
C THR A 149 6.91 19.99 -7.17
N THR A 150 6.91 20.16 -5.86
CA THR A 150 7.85 21.02 -5.11
C THR A 150 8.63 20.18 -4.10
N GLU A 151 9.46 20.81 -3.27
CA GLU A 151 10.13 20.13 -2.13
C GLU A 151 9.13 19.57 -1.10
N ALA A 152 7.87 20.00 -1.12
CA ALA A 152 6.77 19.42 -0.35
C ALA A 152 6.13 18.19 -1.02
N GLY A 153 6.62 17.77 -2.20
CA GLY A 153 6.09 16.66 -2.97
C GLY A 153 5.04 17.08 -4.02
N THR A 154 4.23 16.12 -4.45
CA THR A 154 3.09 16.33 -5.38
C THR A 154 1.79 16.31 -4.59
N ASN A 155 1.03 17.40 -4.67
CA ASN A 155 -0.07 17.68 -3.76
C ASN A 155 -1.27 16.73 -3.90
N SER A 156 -1.59 16.27 -5.11
CA SER A 156 -2.81 15.53 -5.34
C SER A 156 -2.68 14.39 -6.36
N ALA A 157 -3.49 13.34 -6.15
CA ALA A 157 -3.67 12.27 -7.13
C ALA A 157 -4.31 12.79 -8.45
N TYR A 158 -5.04 13.90 -8.40
CA TYR A 158 -5.56 14.58 -9.58
C TYR A 158 -4.43 15.14 -10.47
N ASP A 159 -3.37 15.70 -9.86
CA ASP A 159 -2.20 16.21 -10.60
C ASP A 159 -1.45 15.08 -11.32
N ILE A 160 -1.34 13.92 -10.65
CA ILE A 160 -0.81 12.69 -11.25
C ILE A 160 -1.66 12.27 -12.45
N THR A 161 -2.98 12.15 -12.27
CA THR A 161 -3.91 11.75 -13.34
C THR A 161 -3.84 12.71 -14.54
N ALA A 162 -3.83 14.01 -14.30
CA ALA A 162 -3.73 15.03 -15.34
C ALA A 162 -2.41 14.90 -16.13
N ALA A 163 -1.28 14.68 -15.44
CA ALA A 163 0.01 14.48 -16.08
C ALA A 163 0.05 13.17 -16.90
N LEU A 164 -0.48 12.06 -16.37
CA LEU A 164 -0.56 10.78 -17.09
C LEU A 164 -1.35 10.92 -18.40
N ASN A 165 -2.55 11.48 -18.34
CA ASN A 165 -3.40 11.69 -19.51
C ASN A 165 -2.77 12.66 -20.52
N LYS A 166 -2.09 13.71 -20.03
CA LYS A 166 -1.38 14.66 -20.90
C LYS A 166 -0.22 14.02 -21.66
N VAL A 167 0.48 13.05 -21.07
CA VAL A 167 1.58 12.33 -21.75
C VAL A 167 1.03 11.33 -22.77
N ILE A 168 -0.04 10.62 -22.43
CA ILE A 168 -0.66 9.63 -23.33
C ILE A 168 -1.44 10.31 -24.46
N GLY A 169 -1.86 11.56 -24.28
CA GLY A 169 -2.67 12.29 -25.26
C GLY A 169 -4.12 11.82 -25.29
N ALA A 170 -4.60 11.18 -24.23
CA ALA A 170 -5.98 10.70 -24.11
C ALA A 170 -6.44 10.67 -22.65
N SER A 171 -7.75 10.78 -22.43
CA SER A 171 -8.38 10.68 -21.10
C SER A 171 -8.62 9.22 -20.71
N LYS A 172 -7.54 8.48 -20.46
CA LYS A 172 -7.58 7.04 -20.13
C LYS A 172 -7.49 6.76 -18.63
N TYR A 173 -6.82 7.64 -17.90
CA TYR A 173 -6.74 7.61 -16.45
C TYR A 173 -7.86 8.44 -15.81
N ARG A 174 -8.41 7.93 -14.72
CA ARG A 174 -9.28 8.65 -13.79
C ARG A 174 -8.74 8.54 -12.37
N THR A 175 -9.03 9.55 -11.56
CA THR A 175 -8.72 9.54 -10.14
C THR A 175 -9.86 8.89 -9.37
N THR A 176 -9.55 7.93 -8.50
CA THR A 176 -10.47 7.45 -7.48
C THR A 176 -9.92 7.81 -6.10
N GLU A 177 -10.74 8.50 -5.32
CA GLU A 177 -10.42 8.90 -3.95
C GLU A 177 -10.93 7.88 -2.93
N LEU A 178 -10.16 7.75 -1.85
CA LEU A 178 -10.50 6.96 -0.67
C LEU A 178 -10.50 7.90 0.55
N PRO A 179 -11.48 8.82 0.66
CA PRO A 179 -11.37 9.98 1.56
C PRO A 179 -11.46 9.64 3.05
N LYS A 180 -11.90 8.42 3.40
CA LYS A 180 -12.06 7.98 4.79
C LYS A 180 -10.81 7.25 5.25
N SER A 181 -10.56 7.31 6.57
CA SER A 181 -9.48 6.56 7.24
C SER A 181 -9.73 5.06 7.30
N THR A 182 -10.96 4.61 7.06
CA THR A 182 -11.32 3.20 7.01
C THR A 182 -11.76 2.81 5.61
N ILE A 183 -11.34 1.62 5.19
CA ILE A 183 -11.68 1.04 3.89
C ILE A 183 -12.72 -0.04 4.08
N THR A 184 -13.84 0.09 3.36
CA THR A 184 -14.87 -0.95 3.30
C THR A 184 -14.45 -2.08 2.34
N ALA A 185 -15.02 -3.27 2.53
CA ALA A 185 -14.82 -4.39 1.60
C ALA A 185 -15.17 -4.00 0.14
N LYS A 186 -16.24 -3.22 -0.06
CA LYS A 186 -16.65 -2.71 -1.38
C LYS A 186 -15.59 -1.80 -2.02
N GLN A 187 -14.91 -0.98 -1.23
CA GLN A 187 -13.82 -0.13 -1.73
C GLN A 187 -12.59 -0.96 -2.09
N ALA A 188 -12.19 -1.93 -1.25
CA ALA A 188 -11.09 -2.84 -1.56
C ALA A 188 -11.38 -3.67 -2.83
N ASP A 189 -12.61 -4.16 -2.99
CA ASP A 189 -13.02 -4.87 -4.21
C ASP A 189 -13.06 -3.96 -5.43
N THR A 190 -13.37 -2.68 -5.25
CA THR A 190 -13.33 -1.69 -6.34
C THR A 190 -11.90 -1.44 -6.79
N LEU A 191 -10.99 -1.18 -5.85
CA LEU A 191 -9.55 -1.06 -6.13
C LEU A 191 -9.03 -2.29 -6.88
N LYS A 192 -9.38 -3.51 -6.43
CA LYS A 192 -9.02 -4.75 -7.11
C LYS A 192 -9.49 -4.79 -8.57
N ARG A 193 -10.77 -4.51 -8.82
CA ARG A 193 -11.33 -4.49 -10.18
C ARG A 193 -10.64 -3.44 -11.05
N ASP A 194 -10.37 -2.27 -10.48
CA ASP A 194 -9.75 -1.15 -11.16
C ASP A 194 -8.30 -1.45 -11.55
N ILE A 195 -7.51 -2.03 -10.66
CA ILE A 195 -6.15 -2.49 -10.96
C ILE A 195 -6.17 -3.55 -12.06
N VAL A 196 -7.00 -4.58 -11.94
CA VAL A 196 -7.10 -5.66 -12.94
C VAL A 196 -7.53 -5.12 -14.31
N ALA A 197 -8.52 -4.23 -14.36
CA ALA A 197 -8.98 -3.63 -15.61
C ALA A 197 -7.87 -2.79 -16.27
N THR A 198 -7.17 -1.97 -15.49
CA THR A 198 -6.13 -1.05 -15.97
C THR A 198 -4.92 -1.81 -16.50
N ILE A 199 -4.46 -2.83 -15.76
CA ILE A 199 -3.36 -3.68 -16.18
C ILE A 199 -3.73 -4.51 -17.41
N ASN A 200 -4.97 -5.00 -17.51
CA ASN A 200 -5.44 -5.67 -18.73
C ASN A 200 -5.48 -4.74 -19.95
N ASP A 201 -5.73 -3.44 -19.74
CA ASP A 201 -5.60 -2.37 -20.74
C ASP A 201 -4.15 -1.91 -20.99
N ASN A 202 -3.16 -2.69 -20.54
CA ASN A 202 -1.71 -2.42 -20.68
C ASN A 202 -1.22 -1.13 -20.02
N ARG A 203 -1.94 -0.63 -19.02
CA ARG A 203 -1.60 0.55 -18.23
C ARG A 203 -1.29 0.15 -16.79
N ALA A 204 -0.30 0.80 -16.18
CA ALA A 204 -0.01 0.65 -14.77
C ALA A 204 -0.80 1.69 -13.95
N VAL A 205 -1.15 1.35 -12.70
CA VAL A 205 -1.85 2.23 -11.77
C VAL A 205 -0.82 3.04 -10.97
N VAL A 206 -1.14 4.27 -10.60
CA VAL A 206 -0.34 5.06 -9.65
C VAL A 206 -1.17 5.30 -8.40
N GLY A 207 -0.69 4.86 -7.24
CA GLY A 207 -1.38 4.98 -5.95
C GLY A 207 -0.63 5.88 -4.99
N ASN A 208 -1.36 6.59 -4.13
CA ASN A 208 -0.82 7.31 -2.99
C ASN A 208 -1.12 6.52 -1.71
N VAL A 209 -0.08 6.25 -0.93
CA VAL A 209 -0.12 5.47 0.32
C VAL A 209 0.38 6.32 1.48
N ALA A 210 -0.08 6.04 2.70
CA ALA A 210 0.43 6.69 3.90
C ALA A 210 0.38 5.77 5.12
N GLY A 211 1.36 5.92 6.00
CA GLY A 211 1.54 5.05 7.16
C GLY A 211 2.34 3.81 6.81
N THR A 212 2.04 2.69 7.47
CA THR A 212 2.82 1.44 7.33
C THR A 212 1.98 0.30 6.78
N ALA A 213 2.54 -0.47 5.84
CA ALA A 213 1.97 -1.72 5.36
C ALA A 213 3.00 -2.84 5.31
N THR A 214 2.52 -4.08 5.38
CA THR A 214 3.36 -5.29 5.28
C THR A 214 3.08 -6.00 3.97
N ASP A 215 4.14 -6.28 3.21
CA ASP A 215 4.06 -7.00 1.96
C ASP A 215 3.77 -8.51 2.16
N ALA A 216 3.69 -9.25 1.05
CA ALA A 216 3.39 -10.68 1.06
C ALA A 216 4.52 -11.54 1.64
N ASN A 217 5.73 -11.00 1.75
CA ASN A 217 6.90 -11.66 2.32
C ASN A 217 7.12 -11.30 3.80
N GLY A 218 6.29 -10.42 4.36
CA GLY A 218 6.39 -9.99 5.75
C GLY A 218 7.26 -8.75 5.99
N ALA A 219 7.81 -8.13 4.94
CA ALA A 219 8.59 -6.90 5.10
C ALA A 219 7.66 -5.69 5.25
N ALA A 220 8.04 -4.77 6.15
CA ALA A 220 7.28 -3.55 6.41
C ALA A 220 7.78 -2.39 5.54
N HIS A 221 6.85 -1.60 5.02
CA HIS A 221 7.09 -0.41 4.21
C HIS A 221 6.35 0.76 4.88
N SER A 222 7.07 1.82 5.25
CA SER A 222 6.54 2.90 6.10
C SER A 222 6.79 4.29 5.52
N TYR A 223 5.70 5.03 5.30
CA TYR A 223 5.69 6.37 4.72
C TYR A 223 4.64 7.25 5.43
N GLU A 224 4.91 7.68 6.65
CA GLU A 224 3.95 8.47 7.47
C GLU A 224 3.52 9.79 6.79
N GLY A 225 4.44 10.44 6.06
CA GLY A 225 4.16 11.68 5.31
C GLY A 225 3.42 11.46 3.98
N GLY A 226 3.22 10.21 3.56
CA GLY A 226 2.66 9.84 2.27
C GLY A 226 3.73 9.53 1.21
N HIS A 227 3.38 8.68 0.25
CA HIS A 227 4.26 8.24 -0.81
C HIS A 227 3.48 7.79 -2.05
N TYR A 228 4.03 8.02 -3.24
CA TYR A 228 3.44 7.53 -4.48
C TYR A 228 4.19 6.30 -4.97
N ILE A 229 3.41 5.28 -5.37
CA ILE A 229 3.91 4.00 -5.88
C ILE A 229 3.27 3.67 -7.23
N ALA A 230 3.97 2.92 -8.07
CA ALA A 230 3.41 2.35 -9.29
C ALA A 230 2.96 0.91 -9.03
N ILE A 231 1.82 0.49 -9.58
CA ILE A 231 1.30 -0.87 -9.51
C ILE A 231 1.23 -1.40 -10.94
N HIS A 232 2.05 -2.40 -11.25
CA HIS A 232 2.25 -2.87 -12.63
C HIS A 232 1.92 -4.35 -12.84
N GLY A 233 1.57 -5.07 -11.78
CA GLY A 233 1.20 -6.47 -11.86
C GLY A 233 0.06 -6.85 -10.93
N TYR A 234 -0.61 -7.94 -11.25
CA TYR A 234 -1.55 -8.61 -10.38
C TYR A 234 -1.44 -10.13 -10.53
N ARG A 235 -1.78 -10.85 -9.46
CA ARG A 235 -1.93 -12.31 -9.44
C ARG A 235 -3.12 -12.70 -8.57
N ASN A 236 -3.49 -13.97 -8.60
CA ASN A 236 -4.59 -14.51 -7.79
C ASN A 236 -5.90 -13.72 -7.98
N ASP A 237 -6.27 -13.44 -9.23
CA ASP A 237 -7.47 -12.64 -9.59
C ASP A 237 -7.45 -11.21 -9.02
N GLY A 238 -6.24 -10.66 -8.83
CA GLY A 238 -6.04 -9.35 -8.23
C GLY A 238 -6.09 -9.35 -6.70
N ARG A 239 -6.06 -10.51 -6.04
CA ARG A 239 -5.90 -10.57 -4.57
C ARG A 239 -4.55 -10.04 -4.12
N GLN A 240 -3.52 -10.19 -4.96
CA GLN A 240 -2.20 -9.60 -4.74
C GLN A 240 -1.78 -8.81 -5.97
N VAL A 241 -1.04 -7.72 -5.72
CA VAL A 241 -0.56 -6.80 -6.74
C VAL A 241 0.92 -6.55 -6.56
N GLU A 242 1.57 -6.26 -7.67
CA GLU A 242 3.00 -5.97 -7.70
C GLU A 242 3.22 -4.46 -7.75
N VAL A 243 3.98 -4.00 -6.78
CA VAL A 243 4.35 -2.60 -6.60
C VAL A 243 5.76 -2.40 -7.12
N ALA A 244 5.96 -1.31 -7.86
CA ALA A 244 7.25 -0.73 -8.15
C ALA A 244 7.39 0.57 -7.33
N ASP A 245 8.17 0.48 -6.26
CA ASP A 245 8.42 1.55 -5.29
C ASP A 245 9.71 2.28 -5.63
N SER A 246 9.62 3.59 -5.82
CA SER A 246 10.76 4.41 -6.23
C SER A 246 11.66 4.86 -5.08
N ALA A 247 11.29 4.63 -3.82
CA ALA A 247 11.99 5.17 -2.66
C ALA A 247 13.35 4.51 -2.39
N ASP A 248 13.39 3.18 -2.36
CA ASP A 248 14.60 2.39 -2.12
C ASP A 248 14.81 1.39 -3.27
N PRO A 249 15.88 1.52 -4.07
CA PRO A 249 16.15 0.60 -5.16
C PRO A 249 16.43 -0.85 -4.70
N ASN A 250 16.81 -1.07 -3.43
CA ASN A 250 17.01 -2.43 -2.89
C ASN A 250 15.69 -3.13 -2.55
N SER A 251 14.62 -2.35 -2.36
CA SER A 251 13.27 -2.82 -2.03
C SER A 251 12.26 -2.38 -3.11
N ALA A 252 12.74 -2.28 -4.35
CA ALA A 252 12.04 -1.65 -5.46
C ALA A 252 10.77 -2.38 -5.90
N HIS A 253 10.72 -3.70 -5.76
CA HIS A 253 9.62 -4.52 -6.24
C HIS A 253 9.13 -5.47 -5.15
N TYR A 254 7.83 -5.46 -4.90
CA TYR A 254 7.22 -6.36 -3.92
C TYR A 254 5.76 -6.64 -4.24
N TRP A 255 5.31 -7.83 -3.80
CA TRP A 255 3.91 -8.22 -3.87
C TRP A 255 3.21 -7.86 -2.57
N ILE A 256 2.01 -7.28 -2.65
CA ILE A 256 1.19 -6.96 -1.48
C ILE A 256 -0.26 -7.42 -1.69
N ASP A 257 -0.94 -7.83 -0.62
CA ASP A 257 -2.38 -8.08 -0.65
C ASP A 257 -3.15 -6.80 -0.95
N THR A 258 -4.07 -6.86 -1.91
CA THR A 258 -4.82 -5.69 -2.39
C THR A 258 -5.66 -5.06 -1.29
N VAL A 259 -6.13 -5.85 -0.33
CA VAL A 259 -6.84 -5.33 0.85
C VAL A 259 -5.89 -4.54 1.77
N LYS A 260 -4.66 -5.03 1.99
CA LYS A 260 -3.66 -4.30 2.77
C LYS A 260 -3.26 -3.01 2.06
N LEU A 261 -3.04 -3.07 0.75
CA LEU A 261 -2.78 -1.89 -0.07
C LEU A 261 -3.94 -0.90 0.01
N ALA A 262 -5.19 -1.36 -0.11
CA ALA A 262 -6.36 -0.47 -0.01
C ALA A 262 -6.37 0.30 1.31
N ASN A 263 -6.13 -0.40 2.43
CA ASN A 263 -6.01 0.23 3.75
C ASN A 263 -4.84 1.22 3.81
N TRP A 264 -3.70 0.90 3.20
CA TRP A 264 -2.55 1.80 3.14
C TRP A 264 -2.81 3.07 2.32
N MET A 265 -3.77 3.00 1.39
CA MET A 265 -4.24 4.13 0.57
C MET A 265 -5.43 4.87 1.20
N ALA A 266 -5.84 4.54 2.43
CA ALA A 266 -6.91 5.25 3.12
C ALA A 266 -6.55 6.74 3.29
N THR A 267 -7.55 7.61 3.19
CA THR A 267 -7.41 9.09 3.13
C THR A 267 -6.61 9.63 1.93
N ARG A 268 -6.38 8.80 0.90
CA ARG A 268 -5.59 9.14 -0.30
C ARG A 268 -6.39 8.84 -1.57
N GLY A 269 -5.70 8.53 -2.68
CA GLY A 269 -6.33 8.20 -3.95
C GLY A 269 -5.36 7.55 -4.94
N TYR A 270 -5.88 7.18 -6.11
CA TYR A 270 -5.12 6.53 -7.17
C TYR A 270 -5.61 6.87 -8.56
N SER A 271 -4.71 6.71 -9.54
CA SER A 271 -4.93 6.96 -10.96
C SER A 271 -4.98 5.64 -11.73
N HIS A 272 -6.08 5.37 -12.45
CA HIS A 272 -6.31 4.11 -13.17
C HIS A 272 -7.16 4.25 -14.44
#